data_AF-A0A256YQS6-F1
#
_entry.id   AF-A0A256YQS6-F1
#
_cell.length_a   1.000
_cell.length_b   1.000
_cell.length_c   1.000
_cell.angle_alpha   90.00
_cell.angle_beta   90.00
_cell.angle_gamma   90.00
#
_symmetry.space_group_name_H-M   'P 1'
#
loop_
_entity.id
_entity.type
_entity.pdbx_description
1 polymer ?
#
loop_
_entity_poly.entity_id
_entity_poly.type
_entity_poly.pdbx_seq_one_letter_code
_entity_poly.pdbx_strand_id
1 'polypeptide(L)'
;MKEFENDMKIAFGRKATKIHDGKELKVNGVKHILQSLKISLPFNSYTWFIPKEIFISSIEVKKEWIRAFFDDETTVSINGRDIEINSVNRFGLLQVKKLLKDFGIDSTLKTYGKISRLRIGSKYLKIFEKFIGFKHPKKKRRLKILCQSS
;
A
#
# COMPACT_ATOMS: atom_id res chain seq x y z
N MET A 1 0.92 -1.08 -13.69
CA MET A 1 2.03 -0.86 -14.65
C MET A 1 1.83 0.37 -15.50
N LYS A 2 0.82 0.48 -16.38
CA LYS A 2 0.57 1.71 -17.15
C LYS A 2 0.42 2.98 -16.29
N GLU A 3 -0.23 2.84 -15.13
CA GLU A 3 -0.36 3.94 -14.16
C GLU A 3 1.00 4.43 -13.67
N PHE A 4 1.82 3.53 -13.11
CA PHE A 4 3.20 3.85 -12.69
C PHE A 4 4.05 4.46 -13.81
N GLU A 5 3.95 3.95 -15.04
CA GLU A 5 4.63 4.53 -16.21
C GLU A 5 4.21 5.99 -16.45
N ASN A 6 2.91 6.29 -16.30
CA ASN A 6 2.36 7.64 -16.45
C ASN A 6 2.76 8.55 -15.28
N ASP A 7 2.73 8.05 -14.04
CA ASP A 7 3.10 8.80 -12.85
C ASP A 7 4.58 9.22 -12.90
N MET A 8 5.47 8.32 -13.34
CA MET A 8 6.89 8.65 -13.53
C MET A 8 7.10 9.72 -14.59
N LYS A 9 6.27 9.71 -15.65
CA LYS A 9 6.32 10.73 -16.70
C LYS A 9 5.83 12.09 -16.18
N ILE A 10 4.72 12.12 -15.45
CA ILE A 10 4.12 13.36 -14.93
C ILE A 10 4.98 13.96 -13.81
N ALA A 11 5.35 13.15 -12.82
CA ALA A 11 6.03 13.65 -11.61
C ALA A 11 7.51 13.98 -11.85
N PHE A 12 8.17 13.25 -12.75
CA PHE A 12 9.62 13.34 -12.91
C PHE A 12 10.10 13.56 -14.35
N GLY A 13 9.18 13.63 -15.32
CA GLY A 13 9.55 13.70 -16.74
C GLY A 13 10.29 12.45 -17.22
N ARG A 14 10.16 11.30 -16.54
CA ARG A 14 10.91 10.08 -16.85
C ARG A 14 10.03 8.99 -17.43
N LYS A 15 10.52 8.34 -18.47
CA LYS A 15 9.90 7.14 -19.06
C LYS A 15 10.37 5.90 -18.29
N ALA A 16 9.41 5.07 -17.88
CA ALA A 16 9.68 3.73 -17.40
C ALA A 16 9.71 2.73 -18.56
N THR A 17 10.67 1.81 -18.53
CA THR A 17 10.88 0.79 -19.57
C THR A 17 10.64 -0.59 -18.99
N LYS A 18 9.88 -1.43 -19.70
CA LYS A 18 9.63 -2.82 -19.33
C LYS A 18 10.89 -3.67 -19.47
N ILE A 19 11.18 -4.48 -18.47
CA ILE A 19 12.26 -5.47 -18.44
C ILE A 19 11.71 -6.82 -17.95
N HIS A 20 12.49 -7.90 -18.09
CA HIS A 20 12.12 -9.26 -17.68
C HIS A 20 10.73 -9.66 -18.20
N ASP A 21 10.55 -9.64 -19.52
CA ASP A 21 9.26 -9.92 -20.20
C ASP A 21 8.09 -9.05 -19.72
N GLY A 22 8.39 -7.85 -19.25
CA GLY A 22 7.38 -6.91 -18.75
C GLY A 22 6.88 -7.22 -17.36
N LYS A 23 7.56 -8.09 -16.59
CA LYS A 23 7.28 -8.31 -15.17
C LYS A 23 7.79 -7.17 -14.29
N GLU A 24 8.78 -6.44 -14.76
CA GLU A 24 9.42 -5.35 -14.03
C GLU A 24 9.53 -4.09 -14.88
N LEU A 25 9.58 -2.94 -14.20
CA LEU A 25 9.80 -1.64 -14.81
C LEU A 25 11.13 -1.06 -14.32
N LYS A 26 11.97 -0.63 -15.26
CA LYS A 26 13.23 0.07 -15.01
C LYS A 26 13.07 1.54 -15.37
N VAL A 27 13.54 2.43 -14.50
CA VAL A 27 13.62 3.87 -14.78
C VAL A 27 15.07 4.33 -14.65
N ASN A 28 15.61 4.96 -15.69
CA ASN A 28 16.98 5.48 -15.71
C ASN A 28 17.02 6.96 -15.31
N GLY A 29 18.18 7.44 -14.86
CA GLY A 29 18.41 8.86 -14.57
C GLY A 29 17.73 9.37 -13.29
N VAL A 30 17.24 8.48 -12.42
CA VAL A 30 16.51 8.81 -11.18
C VAL A 30 17.42 8.91 -9.96
N LYS A 31 18.74 8.96 -10.12
CA LYS A 31 19.69 8.94 -8.99
C LYS A 31 19.45 10.08 -7.99
N HIS A 32 19.19 11.29 -8.48
CA HIS A 32 18.88 12.46 -7.65
C HIS A 32 17.53 12.31 -6.91
N ILE A 33 16.52 11.74 -7.58
CA ILE A 33 15.23 11.40 -6.97
C ILE A 33 15.44 10.38 -5.85
N LEU A 34 16.17 9.29 -6.12
CA LEU A 34 16.50 8.28 -5.13
C LEU A 34 17.33 8.83 -3.98
N GLN A 35 18.24 9.77 -4.22
CA GLN A 35 18.98 10.44 -3.14
C GLN A 35 18.07 11.28 -2.26
N SER A 36 17.19 12.11 -2.86
CA SER A 36 16.21 12.90 -2.10
C SER A 36 15.26 12.02 -1.27
N LEU A 37 14.86 10.87 -1.81
CA LEU A 37 14.01 9.91 -1.10
C LEU A 37 14.79 9.07 -0.07
N LYS A 38 16.06 8.71 -0.32
CA LYS A 38 16.89 7.95 0.64
C LYS A 38 17.24 8.75 1.88
N ILE A 39 17.40 10.07 1.74
CA ILE A 39 17.59 10.97 2.88
C ILE A 39 16.35 10.96 3.78
N SER A 40 15.17 10.73 3.21
CA SER A 40 13.89 10.78 3.91
C SER A 40 13.29 9.41 4.25
N LEU A 41 13.71 8.31 3.62
CA LEU A 41 13.10 6.99 3.75
C LEU A 41 14.10 5.82 3.61
N PRO A 42 14.17 4.91 4.60
CA PRO A 42 14.86 3.64 4.46
C PRO A 42 14.05 2.66 3.61
N PHE A 43 14.69 2.11 2.58
CA PHE A 43 14.04 1.27 1.56
C PHE A 43 14.12 -0.24 1.80
N ASN A 44 14.63 -0.69 2.95
CA ASN A 44 14.71 -2.13 3.21
C ASN A 44 13.42 -2.64 3.89
N SER A 45 13.17 -3.94 3.75
CA SER A 45 11.97 -4.61 4.25
C SER A 45 11.81 -4.57 5.78
N TYR A 46 12.88 -4.25 6.53
CA TYR A 46 12.92 -4.30 8.00
C TYR A 46 12.67 -2.94 8.66
N THR A 47 13.04 -1.83 8.00
CA THR A 47 13.13 -0.52 8.66
C THR A 47 12.35 0.58 7.98
N TRP A 48 11.60 0.30 6.90
CA TRP A 48 10.74 1.30 6.25
C TRP A 48 9.79 1.97 7.26
N PHE A 49 9.43 3.22 6.99
CA PHE A 49 8.47 3.95 7.81
C PHE A 49 7.59 4.86 6.94
N ILE A 50 6.43 5.23 7.47
CA ILE A 50 5.57 6.24 6.87
C ILE A 50 6.12 7.62 7.23
N PRO A 51 6.44 8.50 6.26
CA PRO A 51 6.90 9.86 6.54
C PRO A 51 5.93 10.63 7.44
N LYS A 52 6.44 11.52 8.31
CA LYS A 52 5.60 12.31 9.22
C LYS A 52 4.64 13.22 8.48
N GLU A 53 5.08 13.71 7.31
CA GLU A 53 4.34 14.54 6.38
C GLU A 53 3.02 13.87 5.95
N ILE A 54 3.03 12.54 5.76
CA ILE A 54 1.81 11.79 5.44
C ILE A 54 0.83 11.82 6.61
N PHE A 55 1.30 11.70 7.86
CA PHE A 55 0.42 11.74 9.03
C PHE A 55 -0.26 13.09 9.25
N ILE A 56 0.38 14.19 8.85
CA ILE A 56 -0.18 15.55 8.97
C ILE A 56 -0.85 16.05 7.68
N SER A 57 -0.76 15.30 6.59
CA SER A 57 -1.36 15.64 5.30
C SER A 57 -2.89 15.52 5.31
N SER A 58 -3.52 15.99 4.22
CA SER A 58 -4.96 15.87 4.04
C SER A 58 -5.42 14.41 3.94
N ILE A 59 -6.70 14.18 4.13
CA ILE A 59 -7.28 12.83 4.07
C ILE A 59 -7.10 12.20 2.68
N GLU A 60 -7.07 13.01 1.62
CA GLU A 60 -6.84 12.59 0.24
C GLU A 60 -5.41 12.08 0.05
N VAL A 61 -4.40 12.78 0.59
CA VAL A 61 -3.00 12.34 0.50
C VAL A 61 -2.79 11.05 1.29
N LYS A 62 -3.33 10.97 2.51
CA LYS A 62 -3.32 9.74 3.31
C LYS A 62 -3.96 8.58 2.56
N LYS A 63 -5.10 8.83 1.91
CA LYS A 63 -5.85 7.84 1.14
C LYS A 63 -5.03 7.29 -0.02
N GLU A 64 -4.41 8.16 -0.82
CA GLU A 64 -3.56 7.70 -1.93
C GLU A 64 -2.34 6.92 -1.43
N TRP A 65 -1.73 7.34 -0.32
CA TRP A 65 -0.62 6.61 0.28
C TRP A 65 -1.04 5.21 0.74
N ILE A 66 -2.13 5.09 1.51
CA ILE A 66 -2.62 3.77 1.95
C ILE A 66 -3.00 2.93 0.74
N ARG A 67 -3.69 3.51 -0.24
CA ARG A 67 -4.11 2.77 -1.43
C ARG A 67 -2.91 2.18 -2.16
N ALA A 68 -1.89 2.98 -2.45
CA ALA A 68 -0.68 2.52 -3.14
C ALA A 68 -0.01 1.39 -2.37
N PHE A 69 0.17 1.56 -1.05
CA PHE A 69 0.73 0.53 -0.18
C PHE A 69 -0.08 -0.77 -0.20
N PHE A 70 -1.41 -0.68 -0.16
CA PHE A 70 -2.29 -1.85 -0.20
C PHE A 70 -2.34 -2.51 -1.59
N ASP A 71 -2.28 -1.72 -2.67
CA ASP A 71 -2.23 -2.25 -4.03
C ASP A 71 -0.97 -3.10 -4.29
N ASP A 72 0.11 -2.87 -3.54
CA ASP A 72 1.34 -3.64 -3.64
C ASP A 72 1.41 -4.77 -2.60
N GLU A 73 1.30 -4.46 -1.30
CA GLU A 73 1.67 -5.39 -0.21
C GLU A 73 0.56 -6.38 0.21
N THR A 74 -0.67 -6.14 -0.22
CA THR A 74 -1.82 -6.81 0.36
C THR A 74 -2.25 -8.09 -0.35
N THR A 75 -2.74 -9.05 0.42
CA THR A 75 -3.54 -10.17 -0.05
C THR A 75 -5.02 -9.97 0.32
N VAL A 76 -5.91 -10.13 -0.67
CA VAL A 76 -7.36 -10.14 -0.45
C VAL A 76 -7.84 -11.59 -0.41
N SER A 77 -8.28 -12.05 0.76
CA SER A 77 -8.71 -13.42 1.02
C SER A 77 -10.23 -13.53 0.96
N ILE A 78 -10.75 -14.21 -0.07
CA ILE A 78 -12.19 -14.44 -0.21
C ILE A 78 -12.71 -15.34 0.93
N ASN A 79 -11.99 -16.43 1.20
CA ASN A 79 -12.38 -17.42 2.20
C ASN A 79 -12.25 -16.88 3.64
N GLY A 80 -11.17 -16.13 3.91
CA GLY A 80 -10.94 -15.49 5.21
C GLY A 80 -11.83 -14.27 5.48
N ARG A 81 -12.52 -13.77 4.44
CA ARG A 81 -13.33 -12.54 4.45
C ARG A 81 -12.57 -11.36 5.03
N ASP A 82 -11.34 -11.18 4.55
CA ASP A 82 -10.44 -10.17 5.06
C ASP A 82 -9.46 -9.65 4.01
N ILE A 83 -8.76 -8.61 4.43
CA ILE A 83 -7.60 -8.04 3.77
C ILE A 83 -6.43 -8.21 4.73
N GLU A 84 -5.31 -8.78 4.28
CA GLU A 84 -4.12 -8.96 5.11
C GLU A 84 -2.82 -8.52 4.45
N ILE A 85 -1.89 -8.04 5.27
CA ILE A 85 -0.52 -7.70 4.90
C ILE A 85 0.41 -8.45 5.86
N ASN A 86 1.44 -9.09 5.31
CA ASN A 86 2.49 -9.76 6.07
C ASN A 86 3.81 -8.98 5.87
N SER A 87 4.50 -8.62 6.95
CA SER A 87 5.77 -7.92 6.88
C SER A 87 6.67 -8.26 8.06
N VAL A 88 7.99 -8.30 7.83
CA VAL A 88 8.98 -8.40 8.91
C VAL A 88 9.11 -7.11 9.72
N ASN A 89 8.67 -5.98 9.16
CA ASN A 89 8.69 -4.68 9.82
C ASN A 89 7.39 -4.42 10.59
N ARG A 90 7.37 -4.87 11.86
CA ARG A 90 6.24 -4.63 12.76
C ARG A 90 5.98 -3.15 13.01
N PHE A 91 7.03 -2.34 13.08
CA PHE A 91 6.90 -0.90 13.35
C PHE A 91 6.18 -0.17 12.21
N GLY A 92 6.56 -0.47 10.96
CA GLY A 92 5.85 0.03 9.79
C GLY A 92 4.38 -0.39 9.77
N LEU A 93 4.05 -1.63 10.11
CA LEU A 93 2.65 -2.07 10.20
C LEU A 93 1.85 -1.38 11.32
N LEU A 94 2.49 -1.01 12.44
CA LEU A 94 1.85 -0.18 13.46
C LEU A 94 1.53 1.22 12.95
N GLN A 95 2.39 1.81 12.12
CA GLN A 95 2.14 3.09 11.47
C GLN A 95 0.96 2.98 10.49
N VAL A 96 0.90 1.92 9.69
CA VAL A 96 -0.25 1.64 8.79
C VAL A 96 -1.54 1.48 9.61
N LYS A 97 -1.49 0.70 10.70
CA LYS A 97 -2.63 0.55 11.62
C LYS A 97 -3.11 1.90 12.17
N LYS A 98 -2.18 2.78 12.55
CA LYS A 98 -2.51 4.13 13.03
C LYS A 98 -3.19 4.94 11.92
N LEU A 99 -2.66 4.93 10.71
CA LEU A 99 -3.19 5.71 9.58
C LEU A 99 -4.59 5.23 9.14
N LEU A 100 -4.88 3.93 9.24
CA LEU A 100 -6.21 3.37 8.96
C LEU A 100 -7.30 3.92 9.91
N LYS A 101 -6.94 4.30 11.15
CA LYS A 101 -7.90 4.86 12.11
C LYS A 101 -8.50 6.18 11.64
N ASP A 102 -7.77 6.97 10.87
CA ASP A 102 -8.25 8.23 10.29
C ASP A 102 -9.43 8.01 9.32
N PHE A 103 -9.59 6.77 8.81
CA PHE A 103 -10.69 6.35 7.94
C PHE A 103 -11.78 5.57 8.68
N GLY A 104 -11.73 5.52 10.01
CA GLY A 104 -12.67 4.72 10.82
C GLY A 104 -12.47 3.21 10.68
N ILE A 105 -11.29 2.77 10.22
CA ILE A 105 -10.98 1.35 10.01
C ILE A 105 -10.08 0.88 11.14
N ASP A 106 -10.56 -0.06 11.94
CA ASP A 106 -9.69 -0.77 12.88
C ASP A 106 -9.15 -2.06 12.24
N SER A 107 -8.00 -2.50 12.73
CA SER A 107 -7.27 -3.65 12.18
C SER A 107 -6.57 -4.43 13.27
N THR A 108 -6.38 -5.73 13.08
CA THR A 108 -5.69 -6.57 14.07
C THR A 108 -4.25 -6.77 13.64
N LEU A 109 -3.29 -6.50 14.52
CA LEU A 109 -1.87 -6.80 14.30
C LEU A 109 -1.46 -7.98 15.19
N LYS A 110 -0.97 -9.06 14.59
CA LYS A 110 -0.42 -10.23 15.29
C LYS A 110 0.97 -10.54 14.77
N THR A 111 1.83 -11.10 15.61
CA THR A 111 3.21 -11.48 15.25
C THR A 111 3.38 -12.99 15.36
N TYR A 112 3.96 -13.59 14.33
CA TYR A 112 4.23 -15.02 14.19
C TYR A 112 5.71 -15.19 13.87
N GLY A 113 6.53 -15.45 14.89
CA GLY A 113 7.98 -15.45 14.77
C GLY A 113 8.49 -14.08 14.29
N LYS A 114 9.18 -14.04 13.15
CA LYS A 114 9.72 -12.81 12.56
C LYS A 114 8.73 -12.03 11.70
N ILE A 115 7.55 -12.59 11.41
CA ILE A 115 6.56 -11.99 10.50
C ILE A 115 5.42 -11.42 11.33
N SER A 116 5.09 -10.16 11.10
CA SER A 116 3.88 -9.53 11.63
C SER A 116 2.81 -9.45 10.55
N ARG A 117 1.56 -9.70 10.94
CA ARG A 117 0.39 -9.70 10.08
C ARG A 117 -0.60 -8.64 10.53
N LEU A 118 -0.89 -7.69 9.65
CA LEU A 118 -1.97 -6.73 9.80
C LEU A 118 -3.21 -7.24 9.05
N ARG A 119 -4.36 -7.31 9.72
CA ARG A 119 -5.62 -7.82 9.16
C ARG A 119 -6.74 -6.80 9.31
N ILE A 120 -7.43 -6.48 8.23
CA ILE A 120 -8.70 -5.75 8.23
C ILE A 120 -9.82 -6.77 8.12
N GLY A 121 -10.66 -6.87 9.15
CA GLY A 121 -11.77 -7.81 9.20
C GLY A 121 -12.98 -7.36 8.36
N SER A 122 -13.87 -8.32 8.08
CA SER A 122 -15.08 -8.17 7.26
C SER A 122 -15.89 -6.89 7.54
N LYS A 123 -16.08 -6.56 8.81
CA LYS A 123 -16.88 -5.38 9.24
C LYS A 123 -16.39 -4.04 8.70
N TYR A 124 -15.11 -3.93 8.34
CA TYR A 124 -14.53 -2.70 7.80
C TYR A 124 -14.33 -2.74 6.28
N LEU A 125 -14.65 -3.84 5.60
CA LEU A 125 -14.38 -3.97 4.16
C LEU A 125 -15.18 -2.98 3.32
N LYS A 126 -16.45 -2.73 3.67
CA LYS A 126 -17.29 -1.71 3.01
C LYS A 126 -16.74 -0.30 3.20
N ILE A 127 -16.20 0.00 4.39
CA ILE A 127 -15.56 1.29 4.69
C ILE A 127 -14.26 1.41 3.89
N PHE A 128 -13.44 0.35 3.87
CA PHE A 128 -12.22 0.31 3.08
C PHE A 128 -12.53 0.51 1.59
N GLU A 129 -13.51 -0.19 1.02
CA GLU A 129 -13.90 -0.04 -0.39
C GLU A 129 -14.34 1.39 -0.70
N LYS A 130 -15.18 1.97 0.15
CA LYS A 130 -15.76 3.31 -0.05
C LYS A 130 -14.71 4.41 0.00
N PHE A 131 -13.84 4.40 1.01
CA PHE A 131 -12.94 5.52 1.27
C PHE A 131 -11.56 5.34 0.64
N ILE A 132 -11.05 4.11 0.60
CA ILE A 132 -9.69 3.81 0.13
C ILE A 132 -9.77 3.03 -1.18
N GLY A 133 -10.26 1.80 -1.15
CA GLY A 133 -10.38 0.91 -2.30
C GLY A 133 -9.03 0.47 -2.86
N PHE A 134 -9.07 -0.26 -3.98
CA PHE A 134 -7.89 -0.69 -4.74
C PHE A 134 -7.95 -0.11 -6.16
N LYS A 135 -6.80 0.27 -6.72
CA LYS A 135 -6.65 0.49 -8.16
C LYS A 135 -6.27 -0.80 -8.88
N HIS A 136 -5.60 -1.75 -8.22
CA HIS A 136 -5.25 -3.03 -8.82
C HIS A 136 -6.52 -3.82 -9.21
N PRO A 137 -6.78 -4.11 -10.51
CA PRO A 137 -8.07 -4.64 -10.97
C PRO A 137 -8.49 -5.95 -10.29
N LYS A 138 -7.54 -6.88 -10.12
CA LYS A 138 -7.79 -8.16 -9.44
C LYS A 138 -8.17 -7.98 -7.96
N LYS A 139 -7.48 -7.11 -7.21
CA LYS A 139 -7.76 -6.84 -5.80
C LYS A 139 -9.10 -6.12 -5.65
N LYS A 140 -9.37 -5.12 -6.51
CA LYS A 140 -10.66 -4.43 -6.60
C LYS A 140 -11.82 -5.40 -6.81
N ARG A 141 -11.71 -6.33 -7.78
CA ARG A 141 -12.74 -7.35 -8.03
C ARG A 141 -12.97 -8.26 -6.83
N ARG A 142 -11.90 -8.72 -6.17
CA ARG A 142 -12.01 -9.57 -4.98
C ARG A 142 -12.66 -8.83 -3.80
N LEU A 143 -12.32 -7.56 -3.59
CA LEU A 143 -12.93 -6.74 -2.55
C LEU A 143 -14.43 -6.56 -2.76
N LYS A 144 -14.86 -6.34 -4.00
CA LYS A 144 -16.29 -6.26 -4.33
C LYS A 144 -17.07 -7.52 -3.97
N ILE A 145 -16.51 -8.70 -4.30
CA ILE A 145 -17.11 -9.99 -3.94
C ILE A 145 -17.28 -10.09 -2.41
N LEU A 146 -16.25 -9.73 -1.65
CA LEU A 146 -16.31 -9.73 -0.19
C LEU A 146 -17.40 -8.80 0.38
N CYS A 147 -17.58 -7.62 -0.22
CA CYS A 147 -18.56 -6.64 0.23
C CYS A 147 -20.01 -7.03 -0.09
N GLN A 148 -20.23 -7.84 -1.12
CA GLN A 148 -21.56 -8.36 -1.50
C GLN A 148 -22.02 -9.55 -0.64
N SER A 149 -21.07 -10.28 -0.04
CA SER A 149 -21.35 -11.44 0.81
C SER A 149 -21.41 -11.12 2.31
N SER A 150 -21.45 -9.83 2.69
CA SER A 150 -21.35 -9.32 4.07
C SER A 150 -22.50 -8.40 4.45
#